data_AF-A0AAQ2WXN4-F1
#
_entry.id   AF-A0AAQ2WXN4-F1
#
_cell.length_a   1.000
_cell.length_b   1.000
_cell.length_c   1.000
_cell.angle_alpha   90.00
_cell.angle_beta   90.00
_cell.angle_gamma   90.00
#
_symmetry.space_group_name_H-M   'P 1'
#
loop_
_entity.id
_entity.type
_entity.pdbx_description
1 polymer ?
#
loop_
_entity_poly.entity_id
_entity_poly.type
_entity_poly.pdbx_seq_one_letter_code
_entity_poly.pdbx_strand_id
1 'polypeptide(L)'
;MTIISNLIILKRILIFEQRISLSGATFISILCSLNLLTEKYNDKLAIKSATLNMLMHITFVIMMHFTLFFQQNEFDTSNIHLKVLFYNASYISIIFTGTYIIFLCSYVNIKIYSILKKNNIGNKLINHNLSRLFASCIAYILANISMYAISQLYPENNINMIESSWIFTIIIMTIDTLIYYFLNTMKTKKIRKA
;
A
#
# COMPACT_ATOMS: atom_id res chain seq x y z
N MET A 1 -8.52 3.84 -1.54
CA MET A 1 -7.33 4.71 -1.54
C MET A 1 -6.13 4.14 -2.31
N THR A 2 -6.24 2.93 -2.87
CA THR A 2 -5.23 2.31 -3.75
C THR A 2 -5.26 2.80 -5.20
N ILE A 3 -6.33 3.49 -5.62
CA ILE A 3 -6.50 4.02 -6.99
C ILE A 3 -5.43 5.08 -7.33
N ILE A 4 -4.94 5.80 -6.31
CA ILE A 4 -3.84 6.76 -6.44
C ILE A 4 -2.47 6.04 -6.35
N SER A 5 -2.42 4.77 -5.89
CA SER A 5 -1.16 4.03 -5.65
C SER A 5 -0.28 3.90 -6.90
N ASN A 6 -0.86 3.87 -8.11
CA ASN A 6 -0.11 3.77 -9.36
C ASN A 6 0.65 5.06 -9.72
N LEU A 7 0.04 6.23 -9.51
CA LEU A 7 0.74 7.53 -9.56
C LEU A 7 1.78 7.67 -8.45
N ILE A 8 1.51 7.05 -7.31
CA ILE A 8 2.24 7.14 -6.05
C ILE A 8 3.50 6.25 -6.00
N ILE A 9 3.52 5.11 -6.71
CA ILE A 9 4.69 4.22 -6.81
C ILE A 9 5.84 4.91 -7.55
N LEU A 10 5.51 5.73 -8.55
CA LEU A 10 6.47 6.46 -9.37
C LEU A 10 6.76 7.85 -8.82
N LYS A 11 5.80 8.46 -8.13
CA LYS A 11 5.97 9.78 -7.53
C LYS A 11 6.90 9.71 -6.32
N ARG A 12 8.12 10.16 -6.55
CA ARG A 12 9.12 10.43 -5.53
C ARG A 12 9.02 11.87 -5.10
N ILE A 13 9.08 12.10 -3.80
CA ILE A 13 9.17 13.44 -3.23
C ILE A 13 10.53 13.53 -2.55
N LEU A 14 11.21 14.65 -2.76
CA LEU A 14 12.44 14.97 -2.06
C LEU A 14 12.08 15.88 -0.90
N ILE A 15 12.33 15.42 0.32
CA ILE A 15 12.05 16.18 1.56
C ILE A 15 13.34 16.13 2.38
N PHE A 16 13.94 17.29 2.66
CA PHE A 16 15.22 17.40 3.38
C PHE A 16 16.31 16.45 2.81
N GLU A 17 16.51 16.50 1.49
CA GLU A 17 17.47 15.65 0.74
C GLU A 17 17.18 14.14 0.75
N GLN A 18 16.16 13.70 1.48
CA GLN A 18 15.75 12.31 1.51
C GLN A 18 14.65 12.06 0.48
N ARG A 19 14.81 10.96 -0.26
CA ARG A 19 13.82 10.48 -1.22
C ARG A 19 12.81 9.61 -0.50
N ILE A 20 11.54 9.97 -0.63
CA ILE A 20 10.42 9.15 -0.17
C ILE A 20 9.56 8.74 -1.36
N SER A 21 9.26 7.44 -1.43
CA SER A 21 8.19 6.95 -2.30
C SER A 21 6.87 7.16 -1.58
N LEU A 22 5.94 7.85 -2.25
CA LEU A 22 4.61 8.06 -1.69
C LEU A 22 3.89 6.71 -1.46
N SER A 23 4.28 5.67 -2.22
CA SER A 23 3.76 4.30 -2.07
C SER A 23 4.17 3.67 -0.75
N GLY A 24 5.43 3.85 -0.34
CA GLY A 24 5.89 3.40 0.98
C GLY A 24 5.10 4.07 2.10
N ALA A 25 4.90 5.38 2.01
CA ALA A 25 4.15 6.12 3.02
C ALA A 25 2.70 5.63 3.17
N THR A 26 1.97 5.54 2.05
CA THR A 26 0.58 5.06 2.05
C THR A 26 0.44 3.60 2.44
N PHE A 27 1.42 2.77 2.07
CA PHE A 27 1.46 1.35 2.43
C PHE A 27 1.53 1.15 3.94
N ILE A 28 2.37 1.92 4.64
CA ILE A 28 2.53 1.83 6.10
C ILE A 28 1.21 2.13 6.85
N SER A 29 0.40 3.09 6.35
CA SER A 29 -0.91 3.41 6.92
C SER A 29 -1.99 2.36 6.58
N ILE A 30 -1.90 1.71 5.41
CA ILE A 30 -2.75 0.55 5.08
C ILE A 30 -2.49 -0.57 6.07
N LEU A 31 -1.23 -0.86 6.38
CA LEU A 31 -0.87 -1.90 7.36
C LEU A 31 -1.42 -1.58 8.75
N CYS A 32 -1.39 -0.31 9.18
CA CYS A 32 -2.02 0.13 10.43
C CYS A 32 -3.53 -0.15 10.44
N SER A 33 -4.21 0.19 9.34
CA SER A 33 -5.66 -0.05 9.19
C SER A 33 -6.00 -1.54 9.24
N LEU A 34 -5.18 -2.40 8.63
CA LEU A 34 -5.36 -3.85 8.67
C LEU A 34 -5.11 -4.44 10.06
N ASN A 35 -4.14 -3.93 10.82
CA ASN A 35 -3.94 -4.33 12.20
C ASN A 35 -5.14 -3.94 13.07
N LEU A 36 -5.68 -2.73 12.89
CA LEU A 36 -6.91 -2.28 13.57
C LEU A 36 -8.10 -3.20 13.25
N LEU A 37 -8.26 -3.57 11.98
CA LEU A 37 -9.32 -4.49 11.55
C LEU A 37 -9.13 -5.88 12.17
N THR A 38 -7.90 -6.39 12.18
CA THR A 38 -7.54 -7.67 12.80
C THR A 38 -7.76 -7.64 14.32
N GLU A 39 -7.50 -6.50 14.95
CA GLU A 39 -7.70 -6.31 16.38
C GLU A 39 -9.18 -6.33 16.77
N LYS A 40 -10.01 -5.54 16.08
CA LYS A 40 -11.44 -5.35 16.38
C LYS A 40 -12.31 -6.51 15.93
N TYR A 41 -11.94 -7.16 14.83
CA TYR A 41 -12.68 -8.27 14.25
C TYR A 41 -11.83 -9.54 14.33
N ASN A 42 -11.29 -10.02 13.21
CA ASN A 42 -10.41 -11.17 13.16
C ASN A 42 -9.51 -11.13 11.92
N ASP A 43 -8.52 -12.02 11.88
CA ASP A 43 -7.58 -12.13 10.77
C ASP A 43 -8.27 -12.52 9.45
N LYS A 44 -9.28 -13.40 9.49
CA LYS A 44 -10.05 -13.81 8.31
C LYS A 44 -10.71 -12.62 7.61
N LEU A 45 -11.34 -11.72 8.35
CA LEU A 45 -11.99 -10.53 7.82
C LEU A 45 -10.97 -9.52 7.28
N ALA A 46 -9.82 -9.39 7.94
CA ALA A 46 -8.72 -8.55 7.44
C ALA A 46 -8.14 -9.06 6.12
N ILE A 47 -7.97 -10.39 6.00
CA ILE A 47 -7.52 -11.03 4.76
C ILE A 47 -8.54 -10.81 3.65
N LYS A 48 -9.84 -11.05 3.92
CA LYS A 48 -10.91 -10.76 2.94
C LYS A 48 -10.90 -9.30 2.48
N SER A 49 -10.70 -8.35 3.39
CA SER A 49 -10.58 -6.93 3.06
C SER A 49 -9.37 -6.64 2.18
N ALA A 50 -8.21 -7.24 2.47
CA ALA A 50 -7.01 -7.07 1.66
C ALA A 50 -7.17 -7.70 0.26
N THR A 51 -7.80 -8.89 0.16
CA THR A 51 -8.12 -9.54 -1.11
C THR A 51 -9.10 -8.71 -1.93
N LEU A 52 -10.16 -8.19 -1.31
CA LEU A 52 -11.11 -7.31 -1.99
C LEU A 52 -10.40 -6.08 -2.56
N ASN A 53 -9.52 -5.46 -1.77
CA ASN A 53 -8.74 -4.30 -2.23
C ASN A 53 -7.85 -4.63 -3.43
N MET A 54 -7.20 -5.81 -3.46
CA MET A 54 -6.43 -6.27 -4.61
C MET A 54 -7.31 -6.46 -5.86
N LEU A 55 -8.45 -7.15 -5.72
CA LEU A 55 -9.38 -7.39 -6.83
C LEU A 55 -9.92 -6.08 -7.39
N MET A 56 -10.36 -5.16 -6.53
CA MET A 56 -10.83 -3.83 -6.95
C MET A 56 -9.75 -3.05 -7.71
N HIS A 57 -8.48 -3.17 -7.30
CA HIS A 57 -7.37 -2.54 -8.01
C HIS A 57 -7.12 -3.15 -9.40
N ILE A 58 -7.17 -4.48 -9.52
CA ILE A 58 -7.05 -5.18 -10.82
C ILE A 58 -8.20 -4.77 -11.74
N THR A 59 -9.43 -4.81 -11.26
CA THR A 59 -10.60 -4.38 -12.04
C THR A 59 -10.46 -2.93 -12.48
N PHE A 60 -9.99 -2.04 -11.61
CA PHE A 60 -9.72 -0.65 -11.98
C PHE A 60 -8.71 -0.54 -13.13
N VAL A 61 -7.57 -1.23 -13.05
CA VAL A 61 -6.54 -1.20 -14.12
C VAL A 61 -7.11 -1.70 -15.45
N ILE A 62 -7.90 -2.77 -15.43
CA ILE A 62 -8.56 -3.30 -16.64
C ILE A 62 -9.56 -2.28 -17.22
N MET A 63 -10.40 -1.69 -16.37
CA MET A 63 -11.37 -0.68 -16.79
C MET A 63 -10.68 0.57 -17.35
N MET A 64 -9.54 0.98 -16.78
CA MET A 64 -8.75 2.09 -17.31
C MET A 64 -8.24 1.79 -18.73
N HIS A 65 -7.72 0.58 -18.97
CA HIS A 65 -7.30 0.21 -20.33
C HIS A 65 -8.46 0.24 -21.31
N PHE A 66 -9.60 -0.33 -20.92
CA PHE A 66 -10.82 -0.31 -21.74
C PHE A 66 -11.27 1.12 -22.06
N THR A 67 -11.24 2.00 -21.06
CA THR A 67 -11.64 3.40 -21.20
C THR A 67 -10.73 4.15 -22.18
N LEU A 68 -9.43 3.86 -22.19
CA LEU A 68 -8.46 4.54 -23.07
C LEU A 68 -8.55 4.14 -24.55
N PHE A 69 -9.29 3.06 -24.87
CA PHE A 69 -9.59 2.68 -26.25
C PHE A 69 -10.73 3.48 -26.88
N PHE A 70 -11.57 4.15 -26.09
CA PHE A 70 -12.66 4.96 -26.64
C PHE A 70 -12.15 6.28 -27.22
N GLN A 71 -12.88 6.77 -28.22
CA GLN A 71 -12.61 8.06 -28.85
C GLN A 71 -12.84 9.20 -27.84
N GLN A 72 -11.90 10.15 -27.84
CA GLN A 72 -11.94 11.32 -26.96
C GLN A 72 -13.07 12.25 -27.36
N ASN A 73 -13.73 12.83 -26.35
CA ASN A 73 -14.56 14.01 -26.54
C ASN A 73 -13.65 15.25 -26.69
N GLU A 74 -14.11 16.28 -27.39
CA GLU A 74 -13.37 17.53 -27.63
C GLU A 74 -12.99 18.26 -26.32
N PHE A 75 -13.72 18.01 -25.24
CA PHE A 75 -13.46 18.57 -23.91
C PHE A 75 -12.59 17.69 -23.02
N ASP A 76 -12.17 16.51 -23.49
CA ASP A 76 -11.38 15.56 -22.69
C ASP A 76 -9.90 15.96 -22.65
N THR A 77 -9.54 16.68 -21.58
CA THR A 77 -8.14 17.06 -21.28
C THR A 77 -7.35 15.96 -20.56
N SER A 78 -8.01 14.90 -20.09
CA SER A 78 -7.41 13.92 -19.17
C SER A 78 -6.81 12.71 -19.89
N ASN A 79 -7.33 12.35 -21.07
CA ASN A 79 -6.96 11.11 -21.74
C ASN A 79 -5.47 11.07 -22.15
N ILE A 80 -4.87 12.19 -22.57
CA ILE A 80 -3.42 12.24 -22.83
C ILE A 80 -2.60 11.84 -21.59
N HIS A 81 -2.94 12.41 -20.42
CA HIS A 81 -2.23 12.11 -19.18
C HIS A 81 -2.44 10.66 -18.73
N LEU A 82 -3.63 10.11 -18.94
CA LEU A 82 -3.95 8.72 -18.61
C LEU A 82 -3.28 7.73 -19.57
N LYS A 83 -3.16 8.04 -20.87
CA LYS A 83 -2.38 7.22 -21.82
C LYS A 83 -0.92 7.14 -21.43
N VAL A 84 -0.31 8.23 -20.98
CA VAL A 84 1.08 8.19 -20.48
C VAL A 84 1.26 7.21 -19.32
N LEU A 85 0.28 7.12 -18.42
CA LEU A 85 0.35 6.25 -17.23
C LEU A 85 0.03 4.78 -17.51
N PHE A 86 -0.91 4.51 -18.42
CA PHE A 86 -1.47 3.17 -18.59
C PHE A 86 -1.15 2.51 -19.94
N TYR A 87 -0.60 3.23 -20.92
CA TYR A 87 -0.30 2.65 -22.25
C TYR A 87 1.11 2.06 -22.34
N ASN A 88 2.01 2.37 -21.39
CA ASN A 88 3.36 1.83 -21.36
C ASN A 88 3.40 0.45 -20.67
N ALA A 89 3.88 -0.56 -21.40
CA ALA A 89 4.03 -1.93 -20.91
C ALA A 89 4.86 -2.06 -19.62
N SER A 90 5.90 -1.22 -19.45
CA SER A 90 6.70 -1.25 -18.23
C SER A 90 5.91 -0.72 -17.03
N TYR A 91 5.07 0.30 -17.22
CA TYR A 91 4.23 0.84 -16.16
C TYR A 91 3.14 -0.14 -15.75
N ILE A 92 2.51 -0.81 -16.70
CA ILE A 92 1.55 -1.89 -16.42
C ILE A 92 2.23 -2.99 -15.57
N SER A 93 3.43 -3.41 -15.95
CA SER A 93 4.21 -4.42 -15.21
C SER A 93 4.55 -3.96 -13.78
N ILE A 94 4.93 -2.69 -13.61
CA ILE A 94 5.17 -2.07 -12.30
C ILE A 94 3.89 -2.08 -11.45
N ILE A 95 2.75 -1.73 -12.05
CA ILE A 95 1.45 -1.66 -11.38
C ILE A 95 1.02 -3.03 -10.86
N PHE A 96 1.03 -4.05 -11.71
CA PHE A 96 0.62 -5.41 -11.30
C PHE A 96 1.57 -5.99 -10.25
N THR A 97 2.89 -5.83 -10.45
CA THR A 97 3.88 -6.30 -9.50
C THR A 97 3.74 -5.59 -8.14
N GLY A 98 3.59 -4.26 -8.14
CA GLY A 98 3.36 -3.48 -6.93
C GLY A 98 2.07 -3.88 -6.20
N THR A 99 0.98 -4.10 -6.95
CA THR A 99 -0.30 -4.57 -6.39
C THR A 99 -0.13 -5.90 -5.69
N TYR A 100 0.57 -6.84 -6.32
CA TYR A 100 0.83 -8.16 -5.76
C TYR A 100 1.69 -8.09 -4.51
N ILE A 101 2.78 -7.31 -4.52
CA ILE A 101 3.64 -7.10 -3.35
C ILE A 101 2.85 -6.51 -2.17
N ILE A 102 2.03 -5.48 -2.43
CA ILE A 102 1.19 -4.85 -1.40
C ILE A 102 0.24 -5.88 -0.80
N PHE A 103 -0.42 -6.70 -1.63
CA PHE A 103 -1.31 -7.75 -1.17
C PHE A 103 -0.58 -8.79 -0.30
N LEU A 104 0.55 -9.31 -0.79
CA LEU A 104 1.34 -10.32 -0.09
C LEU A 104 1.83 -9.79 1.27
N CYS A 105 2.38 -8.58 1.29
CA CYS A 105 2.91 -7.98 2.52
C CYS A 105 1.78 -7.58 3.49
N SER A 106 0.60 -7.21 2.97
CA SER A 106 -0.61 -7.03 3.78
C SER A 106 -1.03 -8.33 4.46
N TYR A 107 -1.02 -9.45 3.72
CA TYR A 107 -1.32 -10.77 4.25
C TYR A 107 -0.32 -11.17 5.35
N VAL A 108 0.98 -10.99 5.09
CA VAL A 108 2.05 -11.25 6.08
C VAL A 108 1.86 -10.41 7.34
N ASN A 109 1.61 -9.10 7.20
CA ASN A 109 1.36 -8.21 8.33
C ASN A 109 0.20 -8.72 9.20
N ILE A 110 -0.94 -9.08 8.59
CA ILE A 110 -2.11 -9.60 9.32
C ILE A 110 -1.76 -10.87 10.10
N LYS A 111 -1.02 -11.80 9.48
CA LYS A 111 -0.62 -13.04 10.13
C LYS A 111 0.37 -12.81 11.26
N ILE A 112 1.39 -11.99 11.06
CA ILE A 112 2.34 -11.63 12.12
C ILE A 112 1.58 -10.98 13.28
N TYR A 113 0.74 -9.97 13.01
CA TYR A 113 -0.03 -9.30 14.07
C TYR A 113 -0.94 -10.27 14.83
N SER A 114 -1.64 -11.17 14.12
CA SER A 114 -2.50 -12.19 14.72
C SER A 114 -1.72 -13.15 15.64
N ILE A 115 -0.53 -13.60 15.21
CA ILE A 115 0.36 -14.46 16.01
C ILE A 115 0.85 -13.73 17.26
N LEU A 116 1.35 -12.50 17.11
CA LEU A 116 1.83 -11.69 18.23
C LEU A 116 0.71 -11.43 19.26
N LYS A 117 -0.50 -11.13 18.78
CA LYS A 117 -1.70 -10.96 19.60
C LYS A 117 -2.08 -12.26 20.33
N LYS A 118 -2.04 -13.41 19.65
CA LYS A 118 -2.39 -14.72 20.25
C LYS A 118 -1.40 -15.14 21.34
N ASN A 119 -0.11 -14.83 21.14
CA ASN A 119 0.95 -15.19 22.09
C ASN A 119 1.11 -14.16 23.22
N ASN A 120 0.26 -13.13 23.29
CA ASN A 120 0.36 -12.02 24.26
C ASN A 120 1.77 -11.41 24.33
N ILE A 121 2.47 -11.34 23.18
CA ILE A 121 3.79 -10.73 23.13
C ILE A 121 3.61 -9.22 23.27
N GLY A 122 4.11 -8.64 24.37
CA GLY A 122 4.09 -7.20 24.60
C GLY A 122 2.70 -6.53 24.62
N ASN A 123 2.70 -5.19 24.58
CA ASN A 123 1.47 -4.40 24.47
C ASN A 123 1.01 -4.34 23.00
N LYS A 124 -0.29 -4.10 22.77
CA LYS A 124 -0.89 -3.93 21.45
C LYS A 124 -0.12 -2.96 20.55
N LEU A 125 0.34 -1.84 21.12
CA LEU A 125 1.16 -0.84 20.43
C LEU A 125 2.45 -1.45 19.83
N ILE A 126 3.12 -2.29 20.60
CA ILE A 126 4.34 -2.98 20.16
C ILE A 126 3.98 -3.94 19.03
N ASN A 127 2.90 -4.71 19.17
CA ASN A 127 2.46 -5.65 18.14
C ASN A 127 2.10 -4.96 16.82
N HIS A 128 1.44 -3.80 16.91
CA HIS A 128 1.11 -2.98 15.75
C HIS A 128 2.37 -2.56 15.01
N ASN A 129 3.33 -1.96 15.72
CA ASN A 129 4.54 -1.43 15.09
C ASN A 129 5.49 -2.55 14.61
N LEU A 130 5.61 -3.63 15.38
CA LEU A 130 6.47 -4.76 15.02
C LEU A 130 5.98 -5.44 13.73
N SER A 131 4.69 -5.76 13.63
CA SER A 131 4.15 -6.42 12.43
C SER A 131 4.33 -5.57 11.18
N ARG A 132 4.14 -4.25 11.31
CA ARG A 132 4.27 -3.26 10.24
C ARG A 132 5.71 -3.11 9.77
N LEU A 133 6.68 -3.08 10.70
CA LEU A 133 8.10 -3.05 10.36
C LEU A 133 8.50 -4.29 9.57
N PHE A 134 8.17 -5.48 10.06
CA PHE A 134 8.48 -6.73 9.36
C PHE A 134 7.89 -6.78 7.95
N ALA A 135 6.61 -6.44 7.81
CA ALA A 135 5.97 -6.41 6.49
C ALA A 135 6.55 -5.34 5.57
N SER A 136 6.97 -4.19 6.09
CA SER A 136 7.60 -3.12 5.31
C SER A 136 9.02 -3.49 4.86
N CYS A 137 9.78 -4.20 5.70
CA CYS A 137 11.09 -4.75 5.30
C CYS A 137 10.96 -5.76 4.16
N ILE A 138 9.99 -6.68 4.26
CA ILE A 138 9.73 -7.66 3.20
C ILE A 138 9.30 -6.94 1.92
N ALA A 139 8.40 -5.94 2.03
CA ALA A 139 7.95 -5.14 0.89
C ALA A 139 9.12 -4.42 0.21
N TYR A 140 10.02 -3.81 0.97
CA TYR A 140 11.20 -3.13 0.45
C TYR A 140 12.12 -4.07 -0.35
N ILE A 141 12.40 -5.26 0.20
CA ILE A 141 13.23 -6.27 -0.48
C ILE A 141 12.55 -6.76 -1.77
N LEU A 142 11.29 -7.16 -1.69
CA LEU A 142 10.54 -7.65 -2.86
C LEU A 142 10.44 -6.58 -3.95
N ALA A 143 10.20 -5.32 -3.56
CA ALA A 143 10.05 -4.23 -4.50
C ALA A 143 11.37 -3.90 -5.20
N ASN A 144 12.51 -3.93 -4.49
CA ASN A 144 13.82 -3.73 -5.13
C ASN A 144 14.20 -4.86 -6.08
N ILE A 145 13.99 -6.12 -5.70
CA ILE A 145 14.21 -7.27 -6.58
C ILE A 145 13.33 -7.17 -7.83
N SER A 146 12.06 -6.82 -7.64
CA SER A 146 11.10 -6.69 -8.74
C SER A 146 11.45 -5.55 -9.68
N MET A 147 11.82 -4.38 -9.15
CA MET A 147 12.25 -3.25 -9.99
C MET A 147 13.54 -3.56 -10.74
N TYR A 148 14.48 -4.26 -10.11
CA TYR A 148 15.67 -4.74 -10.79
C TYR A 148 15.30 -5.66 -11.97
N ALA A 149 14.44 -6.65 -11.75
CA ALA A 149 13.98 -7.55 -12.82
C ALA A 149 13.26 -6.80 -13.96
N ILE A 150 12.39 -5.84 -13.63
CA ILE A 150 11.68 -5.03 -14.64
C ILE A 150 12.66 -4.15 -15.41
N SER A 151 13.68 -3.57 -14.76
CA SER A 151 14.68 -2.74 -15.44
C SER A 151 15.50 -3.52 -16.47
N GLN A 152 15.75 -4.82 -16.22
CA GLN A 152 16.42 -5.70 -17.19
C GLN A 152 15.54 -6.05 -18.39
N LEU A 153 14.23 -6.18 -18.18
CA LEU A 153 13.27 -6.48 -19.25
C LEU A 153 12.94 -5.25 -20.11
N TYR A 154 13.03 -4.05 -19.54
CA TYR A 154 12.71 -2.78 -20.19
C TYR A 154 13.86 -1.77 -20.04
N PRO A 155 15.03 -2.01 -20.66
CA PRO A 155 16.26 -1.22 -20.45
C PRO A 155 16.16 0.22 -20.96
N GLU A 156 15.24 0.51 -21.89
CA GLU A 156 14.99 1.87 -22.41
C GLU A 156 14.34 2.79 -21.36
N ASN A 157 13.71 2.20 -20.33
CA ASN A 157 13.05 2.96 -19.27
C ASN A 157 14.00 3.08 -18.07
N ASN A 158 14.35 4.32 -17.71
CA ASN A 158 15.14 4.66 -16.52
C ASN A 158 14.33 4.40 -15.22
N ILE A 159 14.05 3.13 -14.94
CA ILE A 159 13.32 2.68 -13.76
C ILE A 159 14.32 2.66 -12.60
N ASN A 160 14.48 3.79 -11.92
CA ASN A 160 15.36 3.90 -10.76
C ASN A 160 14.88 2.96 -9.63
N MET A 161 15.83 2.37 -8.89
CA MET A 161 15.56 1.54 -7.70
C MET A 161 14.70 2.28 -6.66
N ILE A 162 13.91 1.55 -5.86
CA ILE A 162 13.04 2.15 -4.84
C ILE A 162 13.90 2.53 -3.64
N GLU A 163 14.33 3.78 -3.62
CA GLU A 163 14.93 4.41 -2.45
C GLU A 163 13.79 4.97 -1.60
N SER A 164 13.61 4.42 -0.41
CA SER A 164 12.68 4.92 0.60
C SER A 164 13.41 5.16 1.91
N SER A 165 13.27 6.35 2.46
CA SER A 165 13.88 6.68 3.76
C SER A 165 13.18 5.98 4.93
N TRP A 166 13.96 5.23 5.71
CA TRP A 166 13.53 4.59 6.95
C TRP A 166 13.11 5.59 8.03
N ILE A 167 13.65 6.81 7.99
CA ILE A 167 13.30 7.88 8.94
C ILE A 167 11.82 8.25 8.77
N PHE A 168 11.36 8.39 7.53
CA PHE A 168 9.95 8.67 7.27
C PHE A 168 9.04 7.49 7.62
N THR A 169 9.51 6.26 7.45
CA THR A 169 8.78 5.07 7.93
C THR A 169 8.48 5.18 9.43
N ILE A 170 9.49 5.55 10.24
CA ILE A 170 9.34 5.71 11.69
C ILE A 170 8.41 6.89 12.03
N ILE A 171 8.53 8.02 11.31
CA ILE A 171 7.66 9.19 11.52
C ILE A 171 6.19 8.82 11.28
N ILE A 172 5.88 8.17 10.16
CA ILE A 172 4.51 7.77 9.82
C ILE A 172 3.98 6.76 10.84
N MET A 173 4.80 5.79 11.23
CA MET A 173 4.42 4.84 12.27
C MET A 173 4.11 5.52 13.60
N THR A 174 4.87 6.56 13.97
CA THR A 174 4.62 7.38 15.16
C THR A 174 3.29 8.11 15.06
N ILE A 175 3.01 8.75 13.92
CA ILE A 175 1.73 9.45 13.67
C ILE A 175 0.56 8.48 13.75
N ASP A 176 0.66 7.33 13.09
CA ASP A 176 -0.38 6.29 13.12
C ASP A 176 -0.59 5.74 14.54
N THR A 177 0.46 5.69 15.36
CA THR A 177 0.38 5.32 16.77
C THR A 177 -0.41 6.36 17.59
N LEU A 178 -0.24 7.65 17.31
CA LEU A 178 -1.04 8.71 17.92
C LEU A 178 -2.51 8.60 17.53
N ILE A 179 -2.79 8.32 16.25
CA ILE A 179 -4.15 8.10 15.75
C ILE A 179 -4.78 6.87 16.42
N TYR A 180 -4.03 5.77 16.56
CA TYR A 180 -4.47 4.58 17.29
C TYR A 180 -4.87 4.91 18.73
N TYR A 181 -4.02 5.66 19.45
CA TYR A 181 -4.31 6.07 20.82
C TYR A 181 -5.59 6.91 20.88
N PHE A 182 -5.72 7.90 20.01
CA PHE A 182 -6.91 8.74 19.91
C PHE A 182 -8.18 7.90 19.69
N LEU A 183 -8.16 6.98 18.72
CA LEU A 183 -9.29 6.09 18.42
C LEU A 183 -9.68 5.21 19.61
N ASN A 184 -8.73 4.80 20.45
CA ASN A 184 -9.00 3.97 21.62
C ASN A 184 -9.52 4.80 22.81
N THR A 185 -9.24 6.10 22.86
CA THR A 185 -9.81 7.02 23.87
C THR A 185 -11.26 7.44 23.56
N MET A 186 -11.69 7.34 22.29
CA MET A 186 -13.06 7.64 21.90
C MET A 186 -14.03 6.61 22.49
N LYS A 187 -14.73 6.98 23.57
CA LYS A 187 -15.83 6.18 24.14
C LYS A 187 -17.01 6.14 23.18
N THR A 188 -17.09 5.12 22.34
CA THR A 188 -18.31 4.87 21.57
C THR A 188 -19.36 4.22 22.48
N LYS A 189 -20.50 4.89 22.71
CA LYS A 189 -21.68 4.27 23.35
C LYS A 189 -22.01 2.99 22.57
N LYS A 190 -21.91 1.82 23.20
CA LYS A 190 -22.43 0.58 22.63
C LYS A 190 -23.93 0.75 22.44
N ILE A 191 -24.37 0.88 21.19
CA ILE A 191 -25.78 0.74 20.83
C ILE A 191 -26.11 -0.74 21.08
N ARG A 192 -26.84 -1.02 22.17
CA ARG A 192 -27.44 -2.34 22.39
C ARG A 192 -28.36 -2.58 21.19
N LYS A 193 -28.05 -3.60 20.38
CA LYS A 193 -29.02 -4.13 19.43
C LYS A 193 -30.17 -4.70 20.26
N ALA A 194 -31.36 -4.13 20.09
CA ALA A 194 -32.62 -4.68 20.56
C ALA A 194 -32.98 -5.92 19.74
#